data_AF-A0A352WYH5-F1
#
_entry.id   AF-A0A352WYH5-F1
#
_cell.length_a   1.000
_cell.length_b   1.000
_cell.length_c   1.000
_cell.angle_alpha   90.00
_cell.angle_beta   90.00
_cell.angle_gamma   90.00
#
_symmetry.space_group_name_H-M   'P 1'
#
loop_
_entity.id
_entity.type
_entity.pdbx_description
1 polymer ?
#
loop_
_entity_poly.entity_id
_entity_poly.type
_entity_poly.pdbx_seq_one_letter_code
_entity_poly.pdbx_strand_id
1 'polypeptide(L)'
;MPKQNEFVISKYQNEKDFQKNYAKLGKKITDVVKHKLGGVTANDPEYWGLREMLTPEMVDMLNKMKVRRHYTLDDLIKLHKGVDPKHIEEVYEQMSVIGIIEYDYGDNYTHNLKDDHPIPNAPKIKRYKLSFFVPGSAELFNSSVDRIEKNPAVTSFFERMTFIPLAGITQMVAPGGMGIGMHVIPVEKAIDAQQESISLEKISYWLDKYEGHIAAGICSCRASRAVLGDGCTDDVNDWCVQLGDMADYTVETNRAHYITKERALEIFELAEKNGYVHQITNIDG
;
A
#
# COMPACT_ATOMS: atom_id res chain seq x y z
N MET A 1 11.10 -11.55 -15.89
CA MET A 1 9.95 -10.70 -15.56
C MET A 1 8.71 -11.39 -16.11
N PRO A 2 7.67 -11.61 -15.30
CA PRO A 2 6.44 -12.21 -15.80
C PRO A 2 5.82 -11.34 -16.91
N LYS A 3 5.20 -12.01 -17.89
CA LYS A 3 4.36 -11.32 -18.86
C LYS A 3 3.15 -10.77 -18.13
N GLN A 4 2.69 -9.58 -18.54
CA GLN A 4 1.42 -9.05 -18.04
C GLN A 4 0.30 -10.05 -18.33
N ASN A 5 -0.65 -10.17 -17.42
CA ASN A 5 -1.85 -10.98 -17.64
C ASN A 5 -2.57 -10.55 -18.93
N GLU A 6 -2.90 -11.53 -19.78
CA GLU A 6 -3.50 -11.27 -21.11
C GLU A 6 -5.01 -11.06 -21.06
N PHE A 7 -5.67 -11.38 -19.93
CA PHE A 7 -7.13 -11.33 -19.78
C PHE A 7 -7.61 -10.06 -19.06
N VAL A 8 -6.80 -9.53 -18.16
CA VAL A 8 -7.12 -8.33 -17.36
C VAL A 8 -6.26 -7.16 -17.86
N ILE A 9 -6.78 -6.45 -18.86
CA ILE A 9 -6.11 -5.32 -19.51
C ILE A 9 -6.90 -4.04 -19.24
N SER A 10 -6.21 -2.96 -18.85
CA SER A 10 -6.85 -1.66 -18.67
C SER A 10 -7.37 -1.10 -19.99
N LYS A 11 -8.54 -0.47 -19.96
CA LYS A 11 -9.09 0.24 -21.12
C LYS A 11 -8.28 1.48 -21.53
N TYR A 12 -7.43 1.98 -20.63
CA TYR A 12 -6.55 3.13 -20.87
C TYR A 12 -5.14 2.72 -21.33
N GLN A 13 -4.86 1.42 -21.42
CA GLN A 13 -3.58 0.96 -21.96
C GLN A 13 -3.54 1.24 -23.47
N ASN A 14 -2.47 1.87 -23.95
CA ASN A 14 -2.35 2.43 -25.31
C ASN A 14 -3.37 3.55 -25.62
N GLU A 15 -3.86 4.29 -24.62
CA GLU A 15 -4.75 5.42 -24.83
C GLU A 15 -4.16 6.44 -25.82
N LYS A 16 -4.90 6.72 -26.90
CA LYS A 16 -4.49 7.68 -27.95
C LYS A 16 -4.57 9.12 -27.48
N ASP A 17 -5.59 9.45 -26.71
CA ASP A 17 -5.75 10.77 -26.08
C ASP A 17 -4.95 10.80 -24.77
N PHE A 18 -3.63 10.91 -24.91
CA PHE A 18 -2.71 10.80 -23.79
C PHE A 18 -2.80 12.00 -22.83
N GLN A 19 -2.96 11.70 -21.54
CA GLN A 19 -3.30 12.70 -20.53
C GLN A 19 -2.11 12.98 -19.61
N LYS A 20 -1.40 14.05 -19.96
CA LYS A 20 -0.07 14.38 -19.41
C LYS A 20 -0.03 14.50 -17.88
N ASN A 21 -1.12 14.92 -17.24
CA ASN A 21 -1.20 15.07 -15.79
C ASN A 21 -1.15 13.71 -15.05
N TYR A 22 -1.74 12.65 -15.60
CA TYR A 22 -1.63 11.29 -15.07
C TYR A 22 -0.20 10.76 -15.20
N ALA A 23 0.42 10.92 -16.37
CA ALA A 23 1.82 10.50 -16.56
C ALA A 23 2.79 11.27 -15.64
N LYS A 24 2.52 12.56 -15.40
CA LYS A 24 3.29 13.38 -14.45
C LYS A 24 3.16 12.84 -13.03
N LEU A 25 1.94 12.48 -12.59
CA LEU A 25 1.71 11.90 -11.28
C LEU A 25 2.36 10.51 -11.17
N GLY A 26 2.18 9.66 -12.18
CA GLY A 26 2.82 8.35 -12.27
C GLY A 26 4.34 8.43 -12.15
N LYS A 27 4.97 9.32 -12.92
CA LYS A 27 6.42 9.59 -12.86
C LYS A 27 6.88 10.07 -11.48
N LYS A 28 6.04 10.83 -10.78
CA LYS A 28 6.34 11.36 -9.44
C LYS A 28 6.36 10.24 -8.40
N ILE A 29 5.41 9.31 -8.48
CA ILE A 29 5.20 8.25 -7.48
C ILE A 29 6.12 7.04 -7.73
N THR A 30 6.28 6.63 -8.99
CA THR A 30 6.98 5.40 -9.37
C THR A 30 8.41 5.35 -8.85
N ASP A 31 8.87 4.17 -8.50
CA ASP A 31 10.25 3.80 -8.19
C ASP A 31 10.97 3.17 -9.40
N VAL A 32 10.31 3.02 -10.54
CA VAL A 32 10.94 2.59 -11.80
C VAL A 32 11.92 3.66 -12.29
N VAL A 33 13.22 3.41 -12.09
CA VAL A 33 14.30 4.36 -12.42
C VAL A 33 14.22 4.85 -13.86
N LYS A 34 13.97 3.95 -14.82
CA LYS A 34 13.85 4.31 -16.24
C LYS A 34 12.71 5.30 -16.49
N HIS A 35 11.57 5.13 -15.82
CA HIS A 35 10.42 6.01 -15.99
C HIS A 35 10.62 7.35 -15.26
N LYS A 36 11.29 7.35 -14.10
CA LYS A 36 11.74 8.58 -13.43
C LYS A 36 12.64 9.44 -14.31
N LEU A 37 13.50 8.83 -15.12
CA LEU A 37 14.40 9.56 -16.02
C LEU A 37 13.70 9.89 -17.35
N GLY A 38 13.16 8.89 -18.04
CA GLY A 38 12.64 8.97 -19.41
C GLY A 38 11.18 9.42 -19.55
N GLY A 39 10.38 9.35 -18.48
CA GLY A 39 8.95 9.63 -18.52
C GLY A 39 8.08 8.38 -18.50
N VAL A 40 6.77 8.61 -18.40
CA VAL A 40 5.71 7.59 -18.39
C VAL A 40 4.86 7.78 -19.64
N THR A 41 4.53 6.69 -20.31
CA THR A 41 3.72 6.60 -21.53
C THR A 41 2.35 5.99 -21.27
N ALA A 42 1.46 6.00 -22.26
CA ALA A 42 0.14 5.36 -22.16
C ALA A 42 0.18 3.83 -21.96
N ASN A 43 1.35 3.20 -22.15
CA ASN A 43 1.52 1.75 -22.02
C ASN A 43 2.03 1.35 -20.64
N ASP A 44 2.51 2.32 -19.87
CA ASP A 44 3.11 2.08 -18.57
C ASP A 44 2.03 1.98 -17.49
N PRO A 45 2.14 1.01 -16.55
CA PRO A 45 1.16 0.79 -15.48
C PRO A 45 0.91 2.02 -14.62
N GLU A 46 1.94 2.84 -14.40
CA GLU A 46 1.82 4.11 -13.71
C GLU A 46 0.74 5.01 -14.32
N TYR A 47 0.56 4.98 -15.64
CA TYR A 47 -0.43 5.79 -16.33
C TYR A 47 -1.81 5.17 -16.22
N TRP A 48 -1.97 3.97 -16.77
CA TRP A 48 -3.30 3.39 -16.93
C TRP A 48 -3.88 2.95 -15.57
N GLY A 49 -3.06 2.54 -14.61
CA GLY A 49 -3.53 2.24 -13.25
C GLY A 49 -4.10 3.46 -12.52
N LEU A 50 -3.45 4.62 -12.66
CA LEU A 50 -3.99 5.88 -12.12
C LEU A 50 -5.26 6.33 -12.87
N ARG A 51 -5.33 6.13 -14.20
CA ARG A 51 -6.51 6.46 -15.02
C ARG A 51 -7.73 5.61 -14.68
N GLU A 52 -7.52 4.37 -14.28
CA GLU A 52 -8.60 3.49 -13.82
C GLU A 52 -9.18 3.94 -12.48
N MET A 53 -8.38 4.61 -11.63
CA MET A 53 -8.75 4.86 -10.24
C MET A 53 -9.11 6.31 -9.90
N LEU A 54 -8.52 7.27 -10.58
CA LEU A 54 -8.57 8.68 -10.18
C LEU A 54 -9.29 9.52 -11.21
N THR A 55 -9.96 10.57 -10.74
CA THR A 55 -10.52 11.61 -11.60
C THR A 55 -9.43 12.61 -12.00
N PRO A 56 -9.61 13.39 -13.09
CA PRO A 56 -8.67 14.44 -13.46
C PRO A 56 -8.40 15.46 -12.35
N GLU A 57 -9.44 15.82 -11.59
CA GLU A 57 -9.34 16.74 -10.45
C GLU A 57 -8.44 16.17 -9.35
N MET A 58 -8.64 14.91 -8.95
CA MET A 58 -7.79 14.25 -7.97
C MET A 58 -6.33 14.26 -8.41
N VAL A 59 -6.07 13.94 -9.68
CA VAL A 59 -4.71 13.94 -10.24
C VAL A 59 -4.07 15.32 -10.22
N ASP A 60 -4.81 16.36 -10.55
CA ASP A 60 -4.29 17.73 -10.51
C ASP A 60 -3.99 18.18 -9.06
N MET A 61 -4.82 17.78 -8.10
CA MET A 61 -4.58 18.02 -6.67
C MET A 61 -3.32 17.27 -6.18
N LEU A 62 -3.22 15.98 -6.45
CA LEU A 62 -2.08 15.13 -6.05
C LEU A 62 -0.76 15.58 -6.68
N ASN A 63 -0.80 16.14 -7.90
CA ASN A 63 0.38 16.66 -8.57
C ASN A 63 1.07 17.82 -7.82
N LYS A 64 0.35 18.54 -6.96
CA LYS A 64 0.88 19.59 -6.09
C LYS A 64 1.52 19.05 -4.81
N MET A 65 1.22 17.81 -4.42
CA MET A 65 1.83 17.18 -3.25
C MET A 65 3.26 16.70 -3.52
N LYS A 66 4.03 16.58 -2.44
CA LYS A 66 5.27 15.81 -2.39
C LYS A 66 4.93 14.40 -1.90
N VAL A 67 5.46 13.40 -2.59
CA VAL A 67 5.31 11.99 -2.19
C VAL A 67 5.94 11.80 -0.81
N ARG A 68 5.25 11.04 0.05
CA ARG A 68 5.63 10.72 1.44
C ARG A 68 5.80 11.90 2.40
N ARG A 69 5.38 13.10 2.02
CA ARG A 69 5.29 14.21 2.98
C ARG A 69 3.92 14.19 3.65
N HIS A 70 3.91 14.37 4.97
CA HIS A 70 2.69 14.59 5.75
C HIS A 70 2.14 16.00 5.55
N TYR A 71 0.82 16.11 5.40
CA TYR A 71 0.08 17.34 5.28
C TYR A 71 -1.11 17.32 6.23
N THR A 72 -1.30 18.36 7.04
CA THR A 72 -2.57 18.58 7.73
C THR A 72 -3.63 19.10 6.75
N LEU A 73 -4.92 19.07 7.13
CA LEU A 73 -5.97 19.68 6.32
C LEU A 73 -5.66 21.17 6.01
N ASP A 74 -5.15 21.91 6.99
CA ASP A 74 -4.71 23.31 6.79
C ASP A 74 -3.59 23.45 5.75
N ASP A 75 -2.65 22.51 5.72
CA ASP A 75 -1.60 22.51 4.69
C ASP A 75 -2.18 22.24 3.30
N LEU A 76 -3.19 21.37 3.20
CA LEU A 76 -3.88 21.06 1.95
C LEU A 76 -4.71 22.24 1.46
N ILE A 77 -5.41 22.94 2.35
CA ILE A 77 -6.12 24.19 2.05
C ILE A 77 -5.15 25.25 1.53
N LYS A 78 -3.99 25.40 2.17
CA LYS A 78 -2.93 26.32 1.70
C LYS A 78 -2.32 25.89 0.37
N LEU A 79 -2.28 24.59 0.07
CA LEU A 79 -1.75 24.04 -1.18
C LEU A 79 -2.71 24.26 -2.36
N HIS A 80 -4.01 24.28 -2.08
CA HIS A 80 -5.09 24.43 -3.06
C HIS A 80 -5.85 25.75 -2.90
N LYS A 81 -5.11 26.86 -2.75
CA LYS A 81 -5.71 28.21 -2.60
C LYS A 81 -6.72 28.48 -3.71
N GLY A 82 -7.90 28.97 -3.31
CA GLY A 82 -9.00 29.29 -4.22
C GLY A 82 -9.97 28.13 -4.47
N VAL A 83 -9.72 26.95 -3.91
CA VAL A 83 -10.68 25.85 -3.83
C VAL A 83 -11.37 25.91 -2.47
N ASP A 84 -12.66 25.57 -2.43
CA ASP A 84 -13.44 25.52 -1.20
C ASP A 84 -12.83 24.52 -0.18
N PRO A 85 -12.58 24.92 1.08
CA PRO A 85 -11.97 24.05 2.08
C PRO A 85 -12.71 22.75 2.33
N LYS A 86 -14.05 22.78 2.32
CA LYS A 86 -14.86 21.58 2.54
C LYS A 86 -14.73 20.61 1.37
N HIS A 87 -14.76 21.12 0.14
CA HIS A 87 -14.49 20.31 -1.05
C HIS A 87 -13.10 19.67 -1.02
N ILE A 88 -12.07 20.40 -0.55
CA ILE A 88 -10.73 19.83 -0.38
C ILE A 88 -10.77 18.64 0.58
N GLU A 89 -11.39 18.80 1.75
CA GLU A 89 -11.54 17.71 2.73
C GLU A 89 -12.26 16.51 2.11
N GLU A 90 -13.41 16.72 1.47
CA GLU A 90 -14.21 15.67 0.83
C GLU A 90 -13.41 14.88 -0.23
N VAL A 91 -12.66 15.58 -1.10
CA VAL A 91 -11.83 14.93 -2.13
C VAL A 91 -10.66 14.14 -1.52
N TYR A 92 -10.03 14.65 -0.47
CA TYR A 92 -8.94 13.92 0.21
C TYR A 92 -9.41 12.71 1.01
N GLU A 93 -10.58 12.79 1.65
CA GLU A 93 -11.22 11.64 2.28
C GLU A 93 -11.61 10.59 1.23
N GLN A 94 -12.15 11.01 0.08
CA GLN A 94 -12.44 10.11 -1.03
C GLN A 94 -11.17 9.44 -1.58
N MET A 95 -10.08 10.19 -1.77
CA MET A 95 -8.79 9.64 -2.20
C MET A 95 -8.19 8.68 -1.15
N SER A 96 -8.52 8.87 0.13
CA SER A 96 -8.15 7.97 1.22
C SER A 96 -8.93 6.66 1.17
N VAL A 97 -10.24 6.73 0.90
CA VAL A 97 -11.06 5.54 0.64
C VAL A 97 -10.65 4.83 -0.66
N ILE A 98 -10.17 5.56 -1.68
CA ILE A 98 -9.61 4.95 -2.90
C ILE A 98 -8.27 4.25 -2.59
N GLY A 99 -7.43 4.85 -1.75
CA GLY A 99 -6.14 4.30 -1.31
C GLY A 99 -4.90 4.93 -1.95
N ILE A 100 -5.04 6.07 -2.64
CA ILE A 100 -3.88 6.82 -3.16
C ILE A 100 -3.29 7.76 -2.09
N ILE A 101 -4.14 8.17 -1.15
CA ILE A 101 -3.77 8.88 0.07
C ILE A 101 -3.93 7.91 1.24
N GLU A 102 -2.93 7.90 2.11
CA GLU A 102 -3.03 7.33 3.45
C GLU A 102 -3.11 8.48 4.44
N TYR A 103 -3.67 8.22 5.62
CA TYR A 103 -3.58 9.16 6.73
C TYR A 103 -3.21 8.46 8.03
N ASP A 104 -2.60 9.24 8.91
CA ASP A 104 -2.20 8.85 10.25
C ASP A 104 -2.59 9.96 11.25
N TYR A 105 -2.39 9.71 12.55
CA TYR A 105 -2.70 10.67 13.62
C TYR A 105 -1.44 11.20 14.31
N GLY A 106 -0.29 11.04 13.67
CA GLY A 106 1.00 11.39 14.24
C GLY A 106 1.67 10.23 14.97
N ASP A 107 3.00 10.32 15.03
CA ASP A 107 3.78 9.38 15.81
C ASP A 107 3.71 9.73 17.30
N ASN A 108 2.80 9.06 18.00
CA ASN A 108 2.46 9.32 19.39
C ASN A 108 2.93 8.19 20.31
N TYR A 109 4.12 7.64 20.07
CA TYR A 109 4.73 6.57 20.86
C TYR A 109 6.06 7.04 21.46
N THR A 110 6.45 6.47 22.59
CA THR A 110 7.67 6.88 23.31
C THR A 110 8.97 6.45 22.63
N HIS A 111 8.95 5.39 21.80
CA HIS A 111 10.12 4.81 21.12
C HIS A 111 11.29 4.44 22.05
N ASN A 112 10.97 4.17 23.31
CA ASN A 112 11.93 3.65 24.27
C ASN A 112 11.91 2.13 24.21
N LEU A 113 12.99 1.48 23.76
CA LEU A 113 13.07 0.02 23.65
C LEU A 113 12.72 -0.76 24.93
N LYS A 114 12.76 -0.13 26.11
CA LYS A 114 12.41 -0.76 27.40
C LYS A 114 11.00 -0.42 27.87
N ASP A 115 10.34 0.55 27.25
CA ASP A 115 9.09 1.15 27.69
C ASP A 115 8.41 1.87 26.51
N ASP A 116 8.18 1.14 25.41
CA ASP A 116 7.59 1.67 24.18
C ASP A 116 6.07 1.57 24.27
N HIS A 117 5.42 2.69 24.53
CA HIS A 117 3.98 2.75 24.76
C HIS A 117 3.39 4.04 24.17
N PRO A 118 2.06 4.09 23.96
CA PRO A 118 1.38 5.32 23.54
C PRO A 118 1.62 6.47 24.53
N ILE A 119 1.95 7.65 24.01
CA ILE A 119 2.12 8.88 24.80
C ILE A 119 0.74 9.31 25.34
N PRO A 120 0.55 9.39 26.67
CA PRO A 120 -0.74 9.76 27.24
C PRO A 120 -1.17 11.17 26.82
N ASN A 121 -2.43 11.30 26.39
CA ASN A 121 -3.04 12.56 25.95
C ASN A 121 -2.34 13.26 24.76
N ALA A 122 -1.59 12.50 23.96
CA ALA A 122 -0.99 13.05 22.74
C ALA A 122 -2.09 13.56 21.76
N PRO A 123 -1.85 14.69 21.07
CA PRO A 123 -2.84 15.24 20.16
C PRO A 123 -3.00 14.36 18.92
N LYS A 124 -4.23 13.89 18.66
CA LYS A 124 -4.57 13.15 17.44
C LYS A 124 -4.84 14.11 16.29
N ILE A 125 -3.77 14.53 15.60
CA ILE A 125 -3.88 15.43 14.43
C ILE A 125 -3.81 14.57 13.17
N LYS A 126 -4.91 14.49 12.42
CA LYS A 126 -4.94 13.76 11.14
C LYS A 126 -3.97 14.39 10.14
N ARG A 127 -3.11 13.57 9.54
CA ARG A 127 -2.16 13.98 8.50
C ARG A 127 -2.29 13.07 7.28
N TYR A 128 -2.38 13.65 6.11
CA TYR A 128 -2.48 12.95 4.84
C TYR A 128 -1.11 12.80 4.18
N LYS A 129 -0.88 11.66 3.52
CA LYS A 129 0.35 11.33 2.82
C LYS A 129 0.02 10.73 1.45
N LEU A 130 0.67 11.25 0.40
CA LEU A 130 0.69 10.59 -0.91
C LEU A 130 1.69 9.44 -0.88
N SER A 131 1.19 8.23 -1.05
CA SER A 131 1.97 6.99 -0.90
C SER A 131 2.73 6.60 -2.16
N PHE A 132 3.68 5.69 -2.00
CA PHE A 132 4.25 4.96 -3.14
C PHE A 132 3.22 4.04 -3.79
N PHE A 133 3.58 3.42 -4.90
CA PHE A 133 2.75 2.36 -5.48
C PHE A 133 2.89 1.06 -4.69
N VAL A 134 4.12 0.56 -4.53
CA VAL A 134 4.40 -0.65 -3.74
C VAL A 134 5.65 -0.45 -2.88
N PRO A 135 5.57 -0.73 -1.58
CA PRO A 135 4.34 -0.89 -0.82
C PRO A 135 3.52 0.41 -0.74
N GLY A 136 2.18 0.30 -0.71
CA GLY A 136 1.29 1.46 -0.63
C GLY A 136 0.07 1.41 -1.56
N SER A 137 -0.12 2.46 -2.37
CA SER A 137 -1.39 2.70 -3.06
C SER A 137 -1.85 1.59 -4.00
N ALA A 138 -0.94 0.86 -4.65
CA ALA A 138 -1.32 -0.26 -5.50
C ALA A 138 -1.92 -1.43 -4.69
N GLU A 139 -1.43 -1.66 -3.46
CA GLU A 139 -2.05 -2.61 -2.52
C GLU A 139 -3.41 -2.11 -2.06
N LEU A 140 -3.51 -0.82 -1.72
CA LEU A 140 -4.74 -0.22 -1.23
C LEU A 140 -5.82 -0.10 -2.29
N PHE A 141 -5.47 -0.06 -3.58
CA PHE A 141 -6.43 -0.21 -4.67
C PHE A 141 -7.05 -1.63 -4.72
N ASN A 142 -6.40 -2.61 -4.10
CA ASN A 142 -6.81 -4.01 -4.05
C ASN A 142 -7.33 -4.42 -2.65
N SER A 143 -7.55 -3.49 -1.73
CA SER A 143 -8.02 -3.78 -0.36
C SER A 143 -9.54 -3.75 -0.21
N SER A 144 -10.28 -4.07 -1.28
CA SER A 144 -11.74 -4.23 -1.27
C SER A 144 -12.17 -5.12 -2.43
N VAL A 145 -12.95 -6.17 -2.15
CA VAL A 145 -13.48 -7.09 -3.17
C VAL A 145 -14.35 -6.34 -4.19
N ASP A 146 -15.30 -5.53 -3.71
CA ASP A 146 -16.21 -4.74 -4.57
C ASP A 146 -15.45 -3.83 -5.54
N ARG A 147 -14.35 -3.23 -5.08
CA ARG A 147 -13.50 -2.38 -5.94
C ARG A 147 -12.79 -3.19 -7.01
N ILE A 148 -12.23 -4.35 -6.65
CA ILE A 148 -11.58 -5.25 -7.60
C ILE A 148 -12.61 -5.76 -8.64
N GLU A 149 -13.81 -6.15 -8.22
CA GLU A 149 -14.86 -6.63 -9.11
C GLU A 149 -15.31 -5.54 -10.11
N LYS A 150 -15.47 -4.30 -9.64
CA LYS A 150 -15.85 -3.16 -10.49
C LYS A 150 -14.72 -2.69 -11.41
N ASN A 151 -13.47 -2.93 -11.02
CA ASN A 151 -12.30 -2.45 -11.75
C ASN A 151 -11.14 -3.46 -11.70
N PRO A 152 -11.26 -4.60 -12.40
CA PRO A 152 -10.26 -5.66 -12.30
C PRO A 152 -8.87 -5.24 -12.80
N ALA A 153 -8.77 -4.21 -13.64
CA ALA A 153 -7.48 -3.69 -14.12
C ALA A 153 -6.52 -3.28 -12.98
N VAL A 154 -7.02 -2.97 -11.78
CA VAL A 154 -6.19 -2.65 -10.61
C VAL A 154 -5.36 -3.84 -10.11
N THR A 155 -5.79 -5.07 -10.39
CA THR A 155 -5.05 -6.28 -10.01
C THR A 155 -3.80 -6.43 -10.88
N SER A 156 -3.96 -6.25 -12.19
CA SER A 156 -2.86 -6.13 -13.14
C SER A 156 -1.95 -4.95 -12.79
N PHE A 157 -2.50 -3.78 -12.46
CA PHE A 157 -1.68 -2.64 -12.04
C PHE A 157 -0.77 -3.00 -10.86
N PHE A 158 -1.34 -3.60 -9.82
CA PHE A 158 -0.59 -4.01 -8.65
C PHE A 158 0.48 -5.06 -8.97
N GLU A 159 0.14 -6.07 -9.77
CA GLU A 159 1.11 -7.07 -10.26
C GLU A 159 2.29 -6.39 -10.97
N ARG A 160 2.02 -5.50 -11.93
CA ARG A 160 3.06 -4.80 -12.68
C ARG A 160 3.93 -3.91 -11.79
N MET A 161 3.34 -3.16 -10.87
CA MET A 161 4.09 -2.29 -9.97
C MET A 161 4.91 -3.05 -8.94
N THR A 162 4.60 -4.33 -8.68
CA THR A 162 5.46 -5.15 -7.83
C THR A 162 6.70 -5.62 -8.61
N PHE A 163 6.57 -5.96 -9.90
CA PHE A 163 7.65 -6.56 -10.70
C PHE A 163 8.55 -5.58 -11.46
N ILE A 164 7.98 -4.54 -12.10
CA ILE A 164 8.74 -3.66 -13.00
C ILE A 164 9.85 -2.88 -12.28
N PRO A 165 9.63 -2.30 -11.08
CA PRO A 165 10.69 -1.55 -10.40
C PRO A 165 11.93 -2.39 -10.09
N LEU A 166 11.72 -3.70 -9.87
CA LEU A 166 12.77 -4.66 -9.54
C LEU A 166 13.45 -5.27 -10.77
N ALA A 167 12.90 -5.04 -11.97
CA ALA A 167 13.37 -5.70 -13.18
C ALA A 167 14.83 -5.32 -13.51
N GLY A 168 15.72 -6.32 -13.44
CA GLY A 168 17.15 -6.17 -13.72
C GLY A 168 18.00 -5.72 -12.53
N ILE A 169 17.40 -5.41 -11.39
CA ILE A 169 18.12 -5.08 -10.13
C ILE A 169 17.81 -6.07 -9.00
N THR A 170 16.97 -7.07 -9.23
CA THR A 170 16.50 -8.04 -8.21
C THR A 170 17.65 -8.66 -7.40
N GLN A 171 18.76 -9.02 -8.04
CA GLN A 171 19.92 -9.62 -7.36
C GLN A 171 20.75 -8.62 -6.52
N MET A 172 20.51 -7.32 -6.69
CA MET A 172 21.15 -6.24 -5.94
C MET A 172 20.30 -5.79 -4.74
N VAL A 173 19.08 -6.32 -4.60
CA VAL A 173 18.19 -6.01 -3.48
C VAL A 173 18.60 -6.82 -2.27
N ALA A 174 18.84 -6.14 -1.15
CA ALA A 174 19.20 -6.80 0.10
C ALA A 174 18.08 -7.75 0.60
N PRO A 175 18.41 -8.77 1.41
CA PRO A 175 17.41 -9.58 2.09
C PRO A 175 16.38 -8.71 2.82
N GLY A 176 15.09 -8.98 2.62
CA GLY A 176 13.99 -8.15 3.15
C GLY A 176 13.48 -7.03 2.21
N GLY A 177 14.04 -6.90 1.00
CA GLY A 177 13.46 -6.07 -0.06
C GLY A 177 13.79 -4.57 -0.01
N MET A 178 14.39 -4.05 1.07
CA MET A 178 14.65 -2.61 1.28
C MET A 178 13.42 -1.70 1.11
N GLY A 179 12.20 -2.24 1.29
CA GLY A 179 10.96 -1.52 0.98
C GLY A 179 10.70 -1.31 -0.53
N ILE A 180 11.44 -1.98 -1.42
CA ILE A 180 11.23 -1.99 -2.88
C ILE A 180 10.50 -3.29 -3.24
N GLY A 181 9.17 -3.23 -3.39
CA GLY A 181 8.34 -4.39 -3.73
C GLY A 181 8.22 -5.41 -2.57
N MET A 182 6.99 -5.83 -2.26
CA MET A 182 6.76 -6.91 -1.28
C MET A 182 6.97 -8.29 -1.91
N HIS A 183 8.21 -8.61 -2.27
CA HIS A 183 8.55 -9.94 -2.77
C HIS A 183 9.39 -10.73 -1.77
N VAL A 184 8.80 -11.80 -1.23
CA VAL A 184 9.57 -12.99 -0.87
C VAL A 184 10.00 -13.62 -2.19
N ILE A 185 11.25 -13.40 -2.59
CA ILE A 185 11.84 -14.13 -3.73
C ILE A 185 12.10 -15.56 -3.21
N PRO A 186 11.43 -16.60 -3.74
CA PRO A 186 11.80 -17.96 -3.42
C PRO A 186 13.16 -18.21 -4.07
N VAL A 187 14.20 -18.32 -3.24
CA VAL A 187 15.51 -18.73 -3.73
C VAL A 187 15.44 -20.24 -3.91
N GLU A 188 15.41 -20.73 -5.16
CA GLU A 188 15.47 -22.18 -5.49
C GLU A 188 16.78 -22.86 -5.06
N LYS A 189 17.59 -22.20 -4.24
CA LYS A 189 18.67 -22.85 -3.50
C LYS A 189 18.46 -22.55 -2.03
N ALA A 190 18.37 -23.63 -1.26
CA ALA A 190 18.72 -23.68 0.15
C ALA A 190 20.10 -23.03 0.34
N ILE A 191 20.09 -21.72 0.49
CA ILE A 191 21.15 -20.95 1.06
C ILE A 191 20.58 -20.60 2.43
N ASP A 192 21.36 -20.79 3.49
CA ASP A 192 21.17 -20.18 4.80
C ASP A 192 21.24 -18.64 4.69
N ALA A 193 20.48 -18.05 3.77
CA ALA A 193 20.11 -16.67 3.83
C ALA A 193 19.29 -16.58 5.10
N GLN A 194 19.77 -15.79 6.06
CA GLN A 194 18.98 -15.28 7.17
C GLN A 194 17.80 -14.48 6.59
N GLN A 195 16.83 -15.19 6.03
CA GLN A 195 15.44 -14.79 6.02
C GLN A 195 15.08 -14.82 7.50
N GLU A 196 15.17 -13.68 8.18
CA GLU A 196 14.52 -13.60 9.48
C GLU A 196 13.02 -13.64 9.21
N SER A 197 12.47 -14.86 9.10
CA SER A 197 11.12 -15.12 9.57
C SER A 197 11.06 -14.49 10.95
N ILE A 198 10.31 -13.41 11.10
CA ILE A 198 10.23 -12.72 12.38
C ILE A 198 9.58 -13.73 13.32
N SER A 199 10.31 -14.13 14.36
CA SER A 199 9.78 -15.06 15.35
C SER A 199 8.52 -14.47 15.95
N LEU A 200 7.56 -15.32 16.33
CA LEU A 200 6.35 -14.89 17.05
C LEU A 200 6.70 -14.01 18.27
N GLU A 201 7.86 -14.22 18.88
CA GLU A 201 8.39 -13.39 19.97
C GLU A 201 8.64 -11.93 19.55
N LYS A 202 9.25 -11.68 18.38
CA LYS A 202 9.42 -10.33 17.82
C LYS A 202 8.08 -9.73 17.38
N ILE A 203 7.13 -10.54 16.92
CA ILE A 203 5.77 -10.08 16.58
C ILE A 203 5.01 -9.67 17.85
N SER A 204 5.13 -10.43 18.94
CA SER A 204 4.45 -10.13 20.21
C SER A 204 4.79 -8.74 20.73
N TYR A 205 6.05 -8.30 20.62
CA TYR A 205 6.44 -6.93 20.98
C TYR A 205 5.57 -5.88 20.29
N TRP A 206 5.33 -6.03 18.98
CA TRP A 206 4.54 -5.08 18.21
C TRP A 206 3.05 -5.15 18.57
N LEU A 207 2.54 -6.35 18.86
CA LEU A 207 1.17 -6.50 19.33
C LEU A 207 0.97 -5.85 20.71
N ASP A 208 1.97 -5.94 21.59
CA ASP A 208 1.95 -5.26 22.89
C ASP A 208 2.04 -3.74 22.75
N LYS A 209 2.96 -3.25 21.91
CA LYS A 209 3.14 -1.82 21.63
C LYS A 209 1.84 -1.17 21.11
N TYR A 210 1.14 -1.88 20.22
CA TYR A 210 -0.04 -1.38 19.52
C TYR A 210 -1.35 -1.97 20.05
N GLU A 211 -1.39 -2.41 21.31
CA GLU A 211 -2.61 -2.94 21.91
C GLU A 211 -3.78 -1.93 21.79
N GLY A 212 -4.94 -2.42 21.37
CA GLY A 212 -6.11 -1.59 21.04
C GLY A 212 -6.10 -0.98 19.63
N HIS A 213 -4.98 -1.04 18.93
CA HIS A 213 -4.77 -0.58 17.55
C HIS A 213 -4.25 -1.72 16.68
N ILE A 214 -4.95 -2.86 16.72
CA ILE A 214 -4.66 -4.05 15.92
C ILE A 214 -5.89 -4.34 15.07
N ALA A 215 -5.72 -4.47 13.76
CA ALA A 215 -6.79 -4.79 12.84
C ALA A 215 -6.41 -5.97 11.94
N ALA A 216 -7.42 -6.70 11.48
CA ALA A 216 -7.28 -7.67 10.41
C ALA A 216 -8.28 -7.35 9.30
N GLY A 217 -7.82 -7.56 8.07
CA GLY A 217 -8.62 -7.30 6.89
C GLY A 217 -8.16 -8.11 5.70
N ILE A 218 -8.74 -7.77 4.55
CA ILE A 218 -8.48 -8.44 3.29
C ILE A 218 -6.99 -8.40 2.93
N CYS A 219 -6.44 -9.55 2.54
CA CYS A 219 -5.14 -9.60 1.91
C CYS A 219 -5.25 -9.20 0.44
N SER A 220 -4.88 -7.95 0.15
CA SER A 220 -4.89 -7.35 -1.18
C SER A 220 -4.10 -8.18 -2.22
N CYS A 221 -2.97 -8.76 -1.80
CA CYS A 221 -2.18 -9.67 -2.62
C CYS A 221 -2.99 -10.91 -3.01
N ARG A 222 -3.64 -11.58 -2.06
CA ARG A 222 -4.45 -12.78 -2.34
C ARG A 222 -5.63 -12.44 -3.25
N ALA A 223 -6.36 -11.38 -2.93
CA ALA A 223 -7.51 -10.93 -3.71
C ALA A 223 -7.12 -10.59 -5.15
N SER A 224 -6.01 -9.87 -5.35
CA SER A 224 -5.49 -9.54 -6.67
C SER A 224 -5.09 -10.81 -7.46
N ARG A 225 -4.33 -11.72 -6.83
CA ARG A 225 -3.84 -12.95 -7.48
C ARG A 225 -4.96 -13.92 -7.84
N ALA A 226 -6.01 -13.98 -7.04
CA ALA A 226 -7.21 -14.76 -7.34
C ALA A 226 -7.84 -14.32 -8.67
N VAL A 227 -7.98 -13.02 -8.90
CA VAL A 227 -8.55 -12.47 -10.15
C VAL A 227 -7.63 -12.69 -11.35
N LEU A 228 -6.31 -12.66 -11.15
CA LEU A 228 -5.34 -12.93 -12.21
C LEU A 228 -5.22 -14.41 -12.57
N GLY A 229 -5.81 -15.32 -11.79
CA GLY A 229 -5.71 -16.77 -11.99
C GLY A 229 -4.38 -17.36 -11.49
N ASP A 230 -3.61 -16.62 -10.68
CA ASP A 230 -2.29 -17.01 -10.19
C ASP A 230 -2.35 -17.99 -8.98
N GLY A 231 -3.45 -18.73 -8.82
CA GLY A 231 -3.52 -19.87 -7.89
C GLY A 231 -3.73 -19.56 -6.41
N CYS A 232 -4.07 -18.33 -6.02
CA CYS A 232 -4.52 -18.05 -4.66
C CYS A 232 -6.04 -18.28 -4.54
N THR A 233 -6.45 -19.49 -4.18
CA THR A 233 -7.87 -19.88 -4.06
C THR A 233 -8.40 -19.89 -2.63
N ASP A 234 -7.58 -19.50 -1.66
CA ASP A 234 -7.99 -19.45 -0.24
C ASP A 234 -8.86 -18.23 0.06
N ASP A 235 -9.47 -18.25 1.24
CA ASP A 235 -10.12 -17.06 1.81
C ASP A 235 -9.15 -15.87 1.78
N VAL A 236 -9.66 -14.70 1.40
CA VAL A 236 -8.88 -13.46 1.33
C VAL A 236 -8.96 -12.67 2.65
N ASN A 237 -9.93 -13.00 3.51
CA ASN A 237 -10.21 -12.25 4.72
C ASN A 237 -9.21 -12.58 5.84
N ASP A 238 -8.95 -11.58 6.67
CA ASP A 238 -8.20 -11.66 7.93
C ASP A 238 -6.77 -12.23 7.85
N TRP A 239 -6.15 -12.17 6.68
CA TRP A 239 -4.74 -12.56 6.52
C TRP A 239 -3.76 -11.39 6.64
N CYS A 240 -4.23 -10.17 6.37
CA CYS A 240 -3.39 -8.98 6.51
C CYS A 240 -3.70 -8.32 7.84
N VAL A 241 -2.73 -8.38 8.77
CA VAL A 241 -2.81 -7.73 10.09
C VAL A 241 -2.13 -6.36 10.01
N GLN A 242 -2.83 -5.31 10.43
CA GLN A 242 -2.33 -3.94 10.51
C GLN A 242 -2.20 -3.52 11.97
N LEU A 243 -1.21 -2.68 12.27
CA LEU A 243 -0.90 -2.21 13.61
C LEU A 243 -0.83 -0.68 13.64
N GLY A 244 -1.13 -0.09 14.80
CA GLY A 244 -1.05 1.35 15.04
C GLY A 244 -1.99 2.16 14.13
N ASP A 245 -1.52 3.30 13.64
CA ASP A 245 -2.33 4.19 12.80
C ASP A 245 -2.78 3.53 11.49
N MET A 246 -2.06 2.50 11.00
CA MET A 246 -2.51 1.73 9.84
C MET A 246 -3.74 0.86 10.16
N ALA A 247 -3.84 0.35 11.39
CA ALA A 247 -5.05 -0.33 11.85
C ALA A 247 -6.23 0.65 11.86
N ASP A 248 -6.05 1.83 12.43
CA ASP A 248 -7.08 2.87 12.47
C ASP A 248 -7.53 3.29 11.07
N TYR A 249 -6.58 3.62 10.19
CA TYR A 249 -6.86 3.98 8.80
C TYR A 249 -7.66 2.90 8.06
N THR A 250 -7.26 1.63 8.19
CA THR A 250 -7.94 0.53 7.48
C THR A 250 -9.32 0.22 8.05
N VAL A 251 -9.53 0.39 9.35
CA VAL A 251 -10.87 0.26 9.97
C VAL A 251 -11.77 1.42 9.56
N GLU A 252 -11.30 2.67 9.70
CA GLU A 252 -12.06 3.88 9.38
C GLU A 252 -12.47 3.95 7.90
N THR A 253 -11.68 3.35 7.02
CA THR A 253 -11.98 3.24 5.59
C THR A 253 -12.67 1.93 5.18
N ASN A 254 -13.13 1.15 6.16
CA ASN A 254 -13.94 -0.07 5.99
C ASN A 254 -13.24 -1.17 5.17
N ARG A 255 -11.93 -1.34 5.37
CA ARG A 255 -11.08 -2.37 4.75
C ARG A 255 -10.71 -3.50 5.72
N ALA A 256 -10.77 -3.20 7.01
CA ALA A 256 -10.40 -4.08 8.10
C ALA A 256 -11.35 -3.86 9.29
N HIS A 257 -11.21 -4.70 10.30
CA HIS A 257 -11.88 -4.54 11.58
C HIS A 257 -10.87 -4.75 12.72
N TYR A 258 -11.11 -4.10 13.88
CA TYR A 258 -10.26 -4.29 15.04
C TYR A 258 -10.34 -5.73 15.56
N ILE A 259 -9.20 -6.26 15.98
CA ILE A 259 -9.06 -7.58 16.58
C ILE A 259 -8.22 -7.49 17.87
N THR A 260 -8.29 -8.51 18.71
CA THR A 260 -7.43 -8.60 19.90
C THR A 260 -6.05 -9.13 19.55
N LYS A 261 -5.10 -8.97 20.49
CA LYS A 261 -3.77 -9.57 20.39
C LYS A 261 -3.85 -11.09 20.23
N GLU A 262 -4.71 -11.76 20.99
CA GLU A 262 -4.90 -13.20 20.93
C GLU A 262 -5.38 -13.63 19.54
N ARG A 263 -6.34 -12.89 18.98
CA ARG A 263 -6.83 -13.16 17.63
C ARG A 263 -5.74 -12.98 16.56
N ALA A 264 -4.87 -11.98 16.71
CA ALA A 264 -3.73 -11.80 15.81
C ALA A 264 -2.76 -12.99 15.89
N LEU A 265 -2.46 -13.48 17.09
CA LEU A 265 -1.62 -14.67 17.30
C LEU A 265 -2.23 -15.93 16.66
N GLU A 266 -3.54 -16.13 16.79
CA GLU A 266 -4.25 -17.24 16.13
C GLU A 266 -4.12 -17.17 14.59
N ILE A 267 -4.24 -15.97 14.00
CA ILE A 267 -4.06 -15.76 12.56
C ILE A 267 -2.63 -16.13 12.16
N PHE A 268 -1.63 -15.75 12.96
CA PHE A 268 -0.24 -16.06 12.67
C PHE A 268 0.07 -17.54 12.76
N GLU A 269 -0.35 -18.22 13.83
CA GLU A 269 -0.22 -19.68 13.96
C GLU A 269 -0.91 -20.43 12.82
N LEU A 270 -2.09 -19.96 12.39
CA LEU A 270 -2.79 -20.53 11.23
C LEU A 270 -1.99 -20.30 9.94
N ALA A 271 -1.39 -19.12 9.77
CA ALA A 271 -0.57 -18.83 8.60
C ALA A 271 0.68 -19.73 8.54
N GLU A 272 1.38 -19.93 9.67
CA GLU A 272 2.51 -20.86 9.76
C GLU A 272 2.09 -22.30 9.44
N LYS A 273 0.94 -22.74 9.96
CA LYS A 273 0.40 -24.08 9.67
C LYS A 273 0.09 -24.30 8.18
N ASN A 274 -0.27 -23.25 7.46
CA ASN A 274 -0.49 -23.26 6.01
C ASN A 274 0.83 -23.07 5.20
N GLY A 275 1.97 -22.93 5.87
CA GLY A 275 3.28 -22.72 5.23
C GLY A 275 3.49 -21.28 4.72
N TYR A 276 2.72 -20.31 5.21
CA TYR A 276 2.92 -18.91 4.90
C TYR A 276 4.05 -18.31 5.74
N VAL A 277 4.68 -17.27 5.20
CA VAL A 277 5.79 -16.57 5.85
C VAL A 277 5.31 -15.20 6.33
N HIS A 278 5.66 -14.85 7.56
CA HIS A 278 5.42 -13.51 8.10
C HIS A 278 6.41 -12.52 7.53
N GLN A 279 5.90 -11.44 6.94
CA GLN A 279 6.67 -10.30 6.49
C GLN A 279 6.13 -9.04 7.18
N ILE A 280 7.02 -8.29 7.81
CA ILE A 280 6.71 -6.94 8.29
C ILE A 280 7.20 -5.94 7.23
N THR A 281 6.28 -5.12 6.75
CA THR A 281 6.59 -4.02 5.84
C THR A 281 6.67 -2.75 6.67
N ASN A 282 7.90 -2.31 6.96
CA ASN A 282 8.15 -1.03 7.61
C ASN A 282 8.85 -0.08 6.62
N ILE A 283 8.08 0.86 6.07
CA ILE A 283 8.55 1.79 5.02
C ILE A 283 8.98 3.12 5.64
N ASP A 284 8.40 3.47 6.79
CA ASP A 284 8.52 4.79 7.42
C ASP A 284 9.51 4.84 8.59
N GLY A 285 10.07 3.70 9.01
CA GLY A 285 11.15 3.61 10.00
C GLY A 285 10.64 3.23 11.38
#